data_AF-A0A4R4FBU9-F1
#
_entry.id   AF-A0A4R4FBU9-F1
#
_cell.length_a   1.000
_cell.length_b   1.000
_cell.length_c   1.000
_cell.angle_alpha   90.00
_cell.angle_beta   90.00
_cell.angle_gamma   90.00
#
_symmetry.space_group_name_H-M   'P 1'
#
loop_
_entity.id
_entity.type
_entity.pdbx_description
1 polymer ?
#
loop_
_entity_poly.entity_id
_entity_poly.type
_entity_poly.pdbx_seq_one_letter_code
_entity_poly.pdbx_strand_id
1 'polypeptide(L)'
;MRIDDIDIYKLPKWLEGIFEEVERTCYKTLEEESEFYKAVLEETHELLDKYSFLSTIADNDEIREPMNLSITEVQALSRFWLLETDRMSMEMVQMYLLGCRHMWELMELLGMS
;
A
#
# COMPACT_ATOMS: atom_id res chain seq x y z
N MET A 1 11.82 6.32 -25.11
CA MET A 1 11.98 6.35 -23.64
C MET A 1 12.69 5.07 -23.27
N ARG A 2 13.85 5.13 -22.60
CA ARG A 2 14.47 3.92 -22.06
C ARG A 2 13.69 3.55 -20.78
N ILE A 3 13.62 2.26 -20.45
CA ILE A 3 12.99 1.82 -19.20
C ILE A 3 13.69 2.43 -17.98
N ASP A 4 15.01 2.64 -18.10
CA ASP A 4 15.87 3.31 -17.11
C ASP A 4 15.49 4.78 -16.88
N ASP A 5 14.72 5.39 -17.79
CA ASP A 5 14.26 6.78 -17.67
C ASP A 5 12.92 6.88 -16.92
N ILE A 6 12.30 5.74 -16.55
CA ILE A 6 11.06 5.70 -15.78
C ILE A 6 11.41 5.75 -14.30
N ASP A 7 11.04 6.83 -13.63
CA ASP A 7 11.11 6.97 -12.18
C ASP A 7 9.75 7.38 -11.62
N ILE A 8 9.52 7.07 -10.33
CA ILE A 8 8.25 7.35 -9.64
C ILE A 8 7.94 8.85 -9.48
N TYR A 9 8.92 9.74 -9.73
CA TYR A 9 8.77 11.19 -9.59
C TYR A 9 8.44 11.87 -10.92
N LYS A 10 8.67 11.21 -12.06
CA LYS A 10 8.50 11.74 -13.41
C LYS A 10 7.78 10.75 -14.32
N LEU A 11 6.68 10.22 -13.80
CA LEU A 11 5.89 9.26 -14.53
C LEU A 11 5.16 9.90 -15.73
N PRO A 12 5.30 9.37 -16.96
CA PRO A 12 4.49 9.83 -18.09
C PRO A 12 3.00 9.59 -17.83
N LYS A 13 2.13 10.53 -18.23
CA LYS A 13 0.67 10.43 -18.02
C LYS A 13 0.01 9.15 -18.55
N TRP A 14 0.53 8.59 -19.65
CA TRP A 14 -0.01 7.33 -20.18
C TRP A 14 0.32 6.13 -19.28
N LEU A 15 1.39 6.23 -18.50
CA LEU A 15 1.83 5.23 -17.54
C LEU A 15 1.06 5.37 -16.22
N GLU A 16 0.63 6.58 -15.87
CA GLU A 16 -0.20 6.87 -14.68
C GLU A 16 -1.46 5.98 -14.63
N GLY A 17 -2.24 5.93 -15.72
CA GLY A 17 -3.43 5.08 -15.79
C GLY A 17 -3.14 3.57 -15.74
N ILE A 18 -1.94 3.14 -16.13
CA ILE A 18 -1.51 1.74 -15.98
C ILE A 18 -1.19 1.45 -14.51
N PHE A 19 -0.54 2.38 -13.81
CA PHE A 19 -0.26 2.23 -12.38
C PHE A 19 -1.55 2.17 -11.56
N GLU A 20 -2.52 3.06 -11.81
CA GLU A 20 -3.82 3.03 -11.14
C GLU A 20 -4.54 1.67 -11.32
N GLU A 21 -4.47 1.10 -12.52
CA GLU A 21 -5.05 -0.22 -12.81
C GLU A 21 -4.33 -1.35 -12.06
N VAL A 22 -2.99 -1.30 -12.00
CA VAL A 22 -2.17 -2.26 -11.26
C VAL A 22 -2.45 -2.18 -9.76
N GLU A 23 -2.50 -0.99 -9.19
CA GLU A 23 -2.83 -0.78 -7.77
C GLU A 23 -4.22 -1.33 -7.45
N ARG A 24 -5.23 -0.98 -8.26
CA ARG A 24 -6.59 -1.49 -8.08
C ARG A 24 -6.64 -3.01 -8.14
N THR A 25 -5.93 -3.61 -9.09
CA THR A 25 -5.87 -5.08 -9.23
C THR A 25 -5.15 -5.72 -8.05
N CYS A 26 -4.09 -5.09 -7.54
CA CYS A 26 -3.36 -5.53 -6.35
C CYS A 26 -4.29 -5.59 -5.14
N TYR A 27 -4.94 -4.47 -4.80
CA TYR A 27 -5.82 -4.39 -3.64
C TYR A 27 -6.97 -5.37 -3.75
N LYS A 28 -7.64 -5.41 -4.90
CA LYS A 28 -8.73 -6.37 -5.12
C LYS A 28 -8.27 -7.82 -4.95
N THR A 29 -7.11 -8.18 -5.50
CA THR A 29 -6.59 -9.55 -5.38
C THR A 29 -6.27 -9.89 -3.92
N LEU A 30 -5.64 -8.97 -3.18
CA LEU A 30 -5.32 -9.19 -1.77
C LEU A 30 -6.57 -9.28 -0.91
N GLU A 31 -7.57 -8.41 -1.15
CA GLU A 31 -8.86 -8.46 -0.49
C GLU A 31 -9.66 -9.72 -0.85
N GLU A 32 -9.57 -10.27 -2.06
CA GLU A 32 -10.32 -11.47 -2.41
C GLU A 32 -9.66 -12.74 -1.86
N GLU A 33 -8.33 -12.82 -1.94
CA GLU A 33 -7.57 -14.06 -1.76
C GLU A 33 -6.87 -14.20 -0.39
N SER A 34 -6.71 -13.11 0.37
CA SER A 34 -5.96 -13.14 1.64
C SER A 34 -6.79 -12.76 2.85
N GLU A 35 -7.15 -13.75 3.65
CA GLU A 35 -7.81 -13.53 4.95
C GLU A 35 -6.95 -12.73 5.93
N PHE A 36 -5.62 -12.89 5.86
CA PHE A 36 -4.71 -12.09 6.68
C PHE A 36 -4.74 -10.60 6.28
N TYR A 37 -4.77 -10.29 4.98
CA TYR A 37 -4.88 -8.92 4.51
C TYR A 37 -6.21 -8.28 4.95
N LYS A 38 -7.32 -9.00 4.83
CA LYS A 38 -8.62 -8.55 5.35
C LYS A 38 -8.57 -8.22 6.83
N ALA A 39 -8.00 -9.12 7.65
CA ALA A 39 -7.88 -8.91 9.08
C ALA A 39 -7.01 -7.68 9.42
N VAL A 40 -5.93 -7.45 8.66
CA VAL A 40 -5.09 -6.25 8.80
C VAL A 40 -5.90 -4.99 8.51
N LEU A 41 -6.67 -4.97 7.43
CA LEU A 41 -7.53 -3.82 7.09
C LEU A 41 -8.61 -3.58 8.14
N GLU A 42 -9.30 -4.63 8.58
CA GLU A 42 -10.36 -4.54 9.60
C GLU A 42 -9.80 -3.96 10.91
N GLU A 43 -8.70 -4.52 11.42
CA GLU A 43 -8.11 -4.04 12.67
C GLU A 43 -7.57 -2.60 12.54
N THR A 44 -7.05 -2.24 11.37
CA THR A 44 -6.59 -0.87 11.10
C THR A 44 -7.76 0.11 11.18
N HIS A 45 -8.91 -0.22 10.56
CA HIS A 45 -10.12 0.59 10.66
C HIS A 45 -10.63 0.69 12.11
N GLU A 46 -10.66 -0.41 12.85
CA GLU A 46 -11.06 -0.41 14.26
C GLU A 46 -10.17 0.51 15.13
N LEU A 47 -8.86 0.50 14.88
CA LEU A 47 -7.92 1.39 15.58
C LEU A 47 -8.17 2.85 15.24
N LEU A 48 -8.39 3.19 13.97
CA LEU A 48 -8.67 4.56 13.53
C LEU A 48 -10.00 5.07 14.09
N ASP A 49 -11.05 4.25 14.11
CA ASP A 49 -12.35 4.59 14.69
C ASP A 49 -12.26 4.83 16.20
N LYS A 50 -11.41 4.04 16.88
CA LYS A 50 -11.24 4.12 18.34
C LYS A 50 -10.33 5.27 18.77
N TYR A 51 -9.29 5.56 18.00
CA TYR A 51 -8.21 6.46 18.39
C TYR A 51 -7.99 7.54 17.32
N SER A 52 -8.77 8.62 17.41
CA SER A 52 -8.67 9.77 16.48
C SER A 52 -7.26 10.36 16.32
N PHE A 53 -6.41 10.28 17.34
CA PHE A 53 -5.02 10.75 17.24
C PHE A 53 -4.19 9.99 16.20
N LEU A 54 -4.55 8.73 15.88
CA LEU A 54 -3.88 7.95 14.84
C LEU A 54 -4.09 8.57 13.47
N SER A 55 -5.30 9.06 13.17
CA SER A 55 -5.59 9.77 11.92
C SER A 55 -4.77 11.06 11.83
N THR A 56 -4.73 11.85 12.90
CA THR A 56 -3.90 13.06 12.97
C THR A 56 -2.41 12.78 12.74
N ILE A 57 -1.90 11.65 13.25
CA ILE A 57 -0.50 11.23 13.01
C ILE A 57 -0.30 10.75 11.57
N ALA A 58 -1.22 9.96 11.03
CA ALA A 58 -1.14 9.42 9.67
C ALA A 58 -1.17 10.52 8.61
N ASP A 59 -1.99 11.56 8.82
CA ASP A 59 -2.12 12.68 7.88
C ASP A 59 -0.90 13.63 7.89
N ASN A 60 0.00 13.51 8.88
CA ASN A 60 1.29 14.22 9.01
C ASN A 60 1.26 15.77 8.98
N ASP A 61 0.13 16.39 8.64
CA ASP A 61 0.00 17.83 8.39
C ASP A 61 -0.56 18.60 9.61
N GLU A 62 -1.03 17.91 10.65
CA GLU A 62 -1.80 18.52 11.73
C GLU A 62 -1.07 18.66 13.08
N ILE A 63 0.13 18.09 13.24
CA ILE A 63 0.83 18.12 14.53
C ILE A 63 1.59 19.44 14.70
N ARG A 64 0.91 20.43 15.28
CA ARG A 64 1.46 21.77 15.57
C ARG A 64 1.93 21.95 17.01
N GLU A 65 1.51 21.06 17.90
CA GLU A 65 1.83 21.07 19.32
C GLU A 65 2.24 19.68 19.81
N PRO A 66 3.04 19.57 20.89
CA PRO A 66 3.41 18.28 21.46
C PRO A 66 2.17 17.47 21.86
N MET A 67 2.10 16.22 21.40
CA MET A 67 1.05 15.27 21.75
C MET A 67 1.54 14.37 22.89
N ASN A 68 0.86 14.42 24.04
CA ASN A 68 1.16 13.55 25.17
C ASN A 68 0.29 12.29 25.09
N LEU A 69 0.90 11.15 24.80
CA LEU A 69 0.21 9.87 24.70
C LEU A 69 0.32 9.08 26.01
N SER A 70 -0.79 8.47 26.42
CA SER A 70 -0.81 7.45 27.46
C SER A 70 -0.15 6.15 26.99
N ILE A 71 0.17 5.25 27.92
CA ILE A 71 0.74 3.93 27.59
C ILE A 71 -0.17 3.16 26.61
N THR A 72 -1.49 3.21 26.81
CA THR A 72 -2.46 2.53 25.93
C THR A 72 -2.48 3.13 24.54
N GLU A 73 -2.37 4.45 24.40
CA GLU A 73 -2.29 5.12 23.09
C GLU A 73 -0.95 4.81 22.40
N VAL A 74 0.16 4.75 23.13
CA VAL A 74 1.45 4.32 22.58
C VAL A 74 1.38 2.87 22.08
N GLN A 75 0.71 1.98 22.82
CA GLN A 75 0.48 0.61 22.38
C GLN A 75 -0.39 0.54 21.12
N ALA A 76 -1.46 1.35 21.05
CA ALA A 76 -2.31 1.46 19.87
C ALA A 76 -1.52 1.97 18.65
N LEU A 77 -0.68 3.00 18.83
CA LEU A 77 0.21 3.52 17.81
C LEU A 77 1.22 2.46 17.32
N SER A 78 1.82 1.71 18.25
CA SER A 78 2.74 0.63 17.90
C SER A 78 2.04 -0.49 17.11
N ARG A 79 0.80 -0.82 17.46
CA ARG A 79 0.01 -1.81 16.71
C ARG A 79 -0.37 -1.31 15.33
N PHE A 80 -0.82 -0.06 15.23
CA PHE A 80 -1.15 0.59 13.96
C PHE A 80 0.04 0.57 12.99
N TRP A 81 1.23 0.96 13.43
CA TRP A 81 2.42 0.92 12.57
C TRP A 81 2.82 -0.48 12.11
N LEU A 82 2.62 -1.50 12.96
CA LEU A 82 2.87 -2.88 12.59
C LEU A 82 1.90 -3.31 11.48
N LEU A 83 0.60 -3.01 11.63
CA LEU A 83 -0.42 -3.32 10.62
C LEU A 83 -0.15 -2.62 9.30
N GLU A 84 0.23 -1.34 9.33
CA GLU A 84 0.60 -0.59 8.12
C GLU A 84 1.84 -1.17 7.44
N THR A 85 2.82 -1.62 8.22
CA THR A 85 4.02 -2.27 7.68
C THR A 85 3.68 -3.61 7.02
N ASP A 86 2.81 -4.40 7.65
CA ASP A 86 2.33 -5.67 7.10
C ASP A 86 1.55 -5.44 5.80
N ARG A 87 0.61 -4.48 5.81
CA ARG A 87 -0.16 -4.06 4.63
C ARG A 87 0.76 -3.67 3.46
N MET A 88 1.66 -2.71 3.69
CA MET A 88 2.60 -2.25 2.66
C MET A 88 3.49 -3.37 2.12
N SER A 89 3.92 -4.29 2.98
CA SER A 89 4.77 -5.43 2.58
C SER A 89 4.02 -6.36 1.63
N MET A 90 2.75 -6.65 1.92
CA MET A 90 1.91 -7.49 1.07
C MET A 90 1.61 -6.84 -0.28
N GLU A 91 1.22 -5.57 -0.26
CA GLU A 91 0.95 -4.79 -1.46
C GLU A 91 2.19 -4.72 -2.37
N MET A 92 3.37 -4.46 -1.80
CA MET A 92 4.61 -4.39 -2.56
C MET A 92 4.95 -5.72 -3.24
N VAL A 93 4.86 -6.84 -2.52
CA VAL A 93 5.12 -8.17 -3.09
C VAL A 93 4.10 -8.48 -4.19
N GLN A 94 2.82 -8.20 -3.96
CA GLN A 94 1.78 -8.48 -4.94
C GLN A 94 1.92 -7.61 -6.19
N MET A 95 2.20 -6.32 -6.06
CA MET A 95 2.47 -5.42 -7.20
C MET A 95 3.68 -5.91 -8.01
N TYR A 96 4.74 -6.36 -7.35
CA TYR A 96 5.90 -6.94 -8.03
C TYR A 96 5.53 -8.18 -8.84
N LEU A 97 4.76 -9.11 -8.24
CA LEU A 97 4.31 -10.33 -8.93
C LEU A 97 3.37 -10.03 -10.10
N LEU A 98 2.49 -9.03 -9.98
CA LEU A 98 1.65 -8.55 -11.08
C LEU A 98 2.50 -7.98 -12.21
N GLY A 99 3.52 -7.18 -11.89
CA GLY A 99 4.49 -6.69 -12.87
C GLY A 99 5.20 -7.83 -13.60
N CYS A 100 5.67 -8.85 -12.88
CA CYS A 100 6.27 -10.04 -13.48
C CYS A 100 5.31 -10.77 -14.43
N ARG A 101 4.03 -10.91 -14.05
CA ARG A 101 3.01 -11.54 -14.89
C ARG A 101 2.79 -10.76 -16.19
N HIS A 102 2.60 -9.45 -16.11
CA HIS A 102 2.41 -8.61 -17.30
C HIS A 102 3.64 -8.67 -18.23
N MET A 103 4.84 -8.69 -17.67
CA MET A 103 6.07 -8.86 -18.46
C MET A 103 6.13 -10.24 -19.14
N TRP A 104 5.71 -11.30 -18.45
CA TRP A 104 5.61 -12.63 -19.03
C TRP A 104 4.63 -12.69 -20.20
N GLU A 105 3.41 -12.16 -20.01
CA GLU A 105 2.39 -12.06 -21.06
C GLU A 105 2.90 -11.27 -22.28
N LEU A 106 3.64 -10.17 -22.05
CA LEU A 106 4.27 -9.42 -23.13
C LEU A 106 5.33 -10.24 -23.89
N MET A 107 6.17 -11.00 -23.17
CA MET A 107 7.17 -11.87 -23.82
C MET A 107 6.51 -12.94 -24.68
N GLU A 108 5.42 -13.55 -24.22
CA GLU A 108 4.63 -14.51 -24.99
C GLU A 108 4.06 -13.88 -26.27
N LEU A 109 3.47 -12.68 -26.17
CA LEU A 109 2.93 -11.96 -27.32
C LEU A 109 4.00 -11.59 -28.35
N LEU A 110 5.23 -11.32 -27.90
CA LEU A 110 6.37 -11.02 -28.76
C LEU A 110 7.09 -12.27 -29.28
N GLY A 111 6.67 -13.48 -28.89
CA GLY A 111 7.31 -14.74 -29.27
C GLY A 111 8.72 -14.90 -28.67
N MET A 112 8.95 -14.32 -27.50
CA MET A 112 10.24 -14.30 -26.80
C MET A 112 10.34 -15.30 -25.64
N SER A 113 9.25 -16.04 -25.37
CA SER A 113 9.13 -17.07 -24.33
C SER A 113 9.06 -18.48 -24.91
#